data_AF-A0A1G2YAB1-F1
#
_entry.id   AF-A0A1G2YAB1-F1
#
_cell.length_a   1.000
_cell.length_b   1.000
_cell.length_c   1.000
_cell.angle_alpha   90.00
_cell.angle_beta   90.00
_cell.angle_gamma   90.00
#
_symmetry.space_group_name_H-M   'P 1'
#
loop_
_entity.id
_entity.type
_entity.pdbx_description
1 polymer ?
#
loop_
_entity_poly.entity_id
_entity_poly.type
_entity_poly.pdbx_seq_one_letter_code
_entity_poly.pdbx_strand_id
1 'polypeptide(L)'
;MNDTQRNTIEGWIDKASNQLQAAIEYEKSSYRCSEAIQAAQQCIELSVKSILSLLCVKYPKAHEWASDKKPFAAIARHIQEEKLIEKLANHHFDYTVPLPRLLLLMNFWGQFYLVSKYGFETEYLASAQDLFKTEEAKLAVQHAEECHRAASALRCYDRKKLADLLSGRAP
;
A
#
# COMPACT_ATOMS: atom_id res chain seq x y z
N MET A 1 -20.03 -4.64 -3.54
CA MET A 1 -19.29 -5.20 -2.39
C MET A 1 -20.26 -5.54 -1.28
N ASN A 2 -20.18 -6.75 -0.70
CA ASN A 2 -21.01 -7.17 0.44
C ASN A 2 -20.35 -6.86 1.80
N ASP A 3 -21.06 -7.11 2.90
CA ASP A 3 -20.61 -6.83 4.27
C ASP A 3 -19.34 -7.59 4.64
N THR A 4 -19.30 -8.88 4.34
CA THR A 4 -18.14 -9.72 4.59
C THR A 4 -16.88 -9.20 3.88
N GLN A 5 -17.02 -8.82 2.61
CA GLN A 5 -15.92 -8.22 1.84
C GLN A 5 -15.46 -6.91 2.44
N ARG A 6 -16.40 -6.03 2.82
CA ARG A 6 -16.06 -4.74 3.42
C ARG A 6 -15.34 -4.92 4.76
N ASN A 7 -15.86 -5.76 5.65
CA ASN A 7 -15.24 -6.03 6.95
C ASN A 7 -13.85 -6.65 6.79
N THR A 8 -13.66 -7.50 5.78
CA THR A 8 -12.33 -8.06 5.47
C THR A 8 -11.34 -6.97 5.08
N ILE A 9 -11.75 -6.02 4.23
CA ILE A 9 -10.91 -4.91 3.80
C ILE A 9 -10.62 -3.94 4.95
N GLU A 10 -11.63 -3.64 5.78
CA GLU A 10 -11.46 -2.80 6.97
C GLU A 10 -10.47 -3.43 7.96
N GLY A 11 -10.53 -4.76 8.15
CA GLY A 11 -9.53 -5.48 8.94
C GLY A 11 -8.11 -5.42 8.37
N TRP A 12 -7.94 -5.29 7.05
CA TRP A 12 -6.62 -5.05 6.45
C TRP A 12 -6.11 -3.64 6.75
N ILE A 13 -6.99 -2.64 6.77
CA ILE A 13 -6.65 -1.26 7.15
C ILE A 13 -6.25 -1.21 8.63
N ASP A 14 -6.98 -1.91 9.50
CA ASP A 14 -6.62 -1.99 10.92
C ASP A 14 -5.27 -2.69 11.12
N LYS A 15 -5.00 -3.76 10.36
CA LYS A 15 -3.68 -4.39 10.36
C LYS A 15 -2.60 -3.45 9.83
N ALA A 16 -2.87 -2.66 8.80
CA ALA A 16 -1.94 -1.65 8.29
C ALA A 16 -1.61 -0.61 9.37
N SER A 17 -2.61 -0.16 10.14
CA SER A 17 -2.42 0.74 11.27
C SER A 17 -1.47 0.16 12.33
N ASN A 18 -1.65 -1.11 12.70
CA ASN A 18 -0.75 -1.79 13.63
C ASN A 18 0.70 -1.87 13.10
N GLN A 19 0.86 -2.12 11.80
CA GLN A 19 2.18 -2.15 11.17
C GLN A 19 2.83 -0.76 11.09
N LEU A 20 2.03 0.29 10.84
CA LEU A 20 2.52 1.66 10.90
C LEU A 20 3.02 2.01 12.30
N GLN A 21 2.25 1.66 13.33
CA GLN A 21 2.66 1.92 14.72
C GLN A 21 3.95 1.18 15.09
N ALA A 22 4.10 -0.06 14.63
CA ALA A 22 5.35 -0.82 14.81
C ALA A 22 6.52 -0.15 14.06
N ALA A 23 6.30 0.30 12.82
CA ALA A 23 7.32 0.97 12.02
C ALA A 23 7.81 2.27 12.68
N ILE A 24 6.88 3.09 13.18
CA ILE A 24 7.16 4.31 13.95
C ILE A 24 7.98 4.00 15.22
N GLU A 25 7.66 2.90 15.91
CA GLU A 25 8.41 2.53 17.11
C GLU A 25 9.82 2.05 16.78
N TYR A 26 9.99 1.30 15.71
CA TYR A 26 11.29 0.76 15.29
C TYR A 26 12.22 1.87 14.74
N GLU A 27 11.67 2.84 14.02
CA GLU A 27 12.41 3.98 13.45
C GLU A 27 13.12 4.83 14.52
N LYS A 28 12.64 4.83 15.76
CA LYS A 28 13.29 5.51 16.89
C LYS A 28 14.67 4.93 17.26
N SER A 29 15.01 3.73 16.78
CA SER A 29 16.27 3.06 17.06
C SER A 29 17.07 2.83 15.79
N SER A 30 18.32 3.29 15.77
CA SER A 30 19.25 3.08 14.64
C SER A 30 19.57 1.60 14.38
N TYR A 31 19.36 0.72 15.36
CA TYR A 31 19.64 -0.72 15.24
C TYR A 31 18.47 -1.52 14.67
N ARG A 32 17.33 -0.86 14.38
CA ARG A 32 16.08 -1.52 13.97
C ARG A 32 15.57 -1.01 12.63
N CYS A 33 16.48 -0.46 11.82
CA CYS A 33 16.13 0.13 10.53
C CYS A 33 15.50 -0.91 9.58
N SER A 34 16.03 -2.14 9.55
CA SER A 34 15.44 -3.25 8.79
C SER A 34 14.00 -3.55 9.20
N GLU A 35 13.74 -3.64 10.51
CA GLU A 35 12.40 -3.93 11.04
C GLU A 35 11.43 -2.78 10.79
N ALA A 36 11.90 -1.53 10.89
CA ALA A 36 11.11 -0.35 10.55
C ALA A 36 10.66 -0.39 9.09
N ILE A 37 11.59 -0.68 8.17
CA ILE A 37 11.29 -0.82 6.74
C ILE A 37 10.35 -2.00 6.47
N GLN A 38 10.58 -3.15 7.12
CA GLN A 38 9.72 -4.32 6.98
C GLN A 38 8.28 -4.03 7.43
N ALA A 39 8.09 -3.35 8.56
CA ALA A 39 6.77 -2.99 9.06
C ALA A 39 6.11 -1.91 8.18
N ALA A 40 6.87 -0.90 7.75
CA ALA A 40 6.41 0.12 6.82
C ALA A 40 5.94 -0.47 5.49
N GLN A 41 6.72 -1.40 4.91
CA GLN A 41 6.36 -2.10 3.68
C GLN A 41 5.03 -2.85 3.83
N GLN A 42 4.84 -3.58 4.93
CA GLN A 42 3.57 -4.29 5.18
C GLN A 42 2.39 -3.32 5.31
N CYS A 43 2.58 -2.18 5.98
CA CYS A 43 1.57 -1.13 6.05
C CYS A 43 1.20 -0.61 4.66
N ILE A 44 2.20 -0.31 3.83
CA ILE A 44 2.00 0.16 2.45
C ILE A 44 1.22 -0.88 1.63
N GLU A 45 1.66 -2.15 1.66
CA GLU A 45 1.02 -3.23 0.92
C GLU A 45 -0.45 -3.39 1.31
N LEU A 46 -0.74 -3.49 2.60
CA LEU A 46 -2.11 -3.65 3.10
C LEU A 46 -2.98 -2.43 2.78
N SER A 47 -2.44 -1.22 2.93
CA SER A 47 -3.16 0.03 2.63
C SER A 47 -3.54 0.11 1.15
N VAL A 48 -2.58 -0.14 0.26
CA VAL A 48 -2.83 -0.06 -1.20
C VAL A 48 -3.74 -1.18 -1.67
N LYS A 49 -3.57 -2.42 -1.16
CA LYS A 49 -4.50 -3.53 -1.44
C LYS A 49 -5.94 -3.23 -0.99
N SER A 50 -6.09 -2.56 0.16
CA SER A 50 -7.39 -2.11 0.66
C SER A 50 -8.02 -1.08 -0.27
N ILE A 51 -7.25 -0.08 -0.70
CA ILE A 51 -7.71 0.93 -1.66
C ILE A 51 -8.14 0.29 -2.98
N LEU A 52 -7.31 -0.59 -3.56
CA LEU A 52 -7.65 -1.29 -4.79
C LEU A 52 -8.93 -2.09 -4.63
N SER A 53 -9.12 -2.77 -3.49
CA SER A 53 -10.33 -3.54 -3.23
C SER A 53 -11.58 -2.68 -3.05
N LEU A 54 -11.47 -1.55 -2.34
CA LEU A 54 -12.57 -0.57 -2.20
C LEU A 54 -12.96 0.05 -3.55
N LEU A 55 -12.00 0.22 -4.45
CA LEU A 55 -12.21 0.67 -5.83
C LEU A 55 -12.57 -0.47 -6.80
N CYS A 56 -12.84 -1.68 -6.30
CA CYS A 56 -13.17 -2.87 -7.09
C CYS A 56 -12.09 -3.28 -8.12
N VAL A 57 -10.85 -2.85 -7.94
CA VAL A 57 -9.72 -3.24 -8.80
C VAL A 57 -9.25 -4.64 -8.42
N LYS A 58 -9.33 -5.56 -9.38
CA LYS A 58 -8.76 -6.91 -9.24
C LYS A 58 -7.23 -6.86 -9.27
N TYR A 59 -6.60 -7.54 -8.32
CA TYR A 59 -5.15 -7.74 -8.28
C TYR A 59 -4.81 -9.17 -7.84
N PRO A 60 -3.66 -9.72 -8.24
CA PRO A 60 -3.23 -11.04 -7.80
C PRO A 60 -2.90 -11.04 -6.30
N LYS A 61 -3.18 -12.16 -5.62
CA LYS A 61 -3.01 -12.29 -4.16
C LYS A 61 -1.56 -12.39 -3.68
N ALA A 62 -0.57 -12.31 -4.58
CA ALA A 62 0.85 -12.38 -4.21
C ALA A 62 1.28 -11.19 -3.34
N HIS A 63 2.29 -11.40 -2.49
CA HIS A 63 2.91 -10.37 -1.65
C HIS A 63 3.96 -9.56 -2.41
N GLU A 64 4.68 -10.23 -3.32
CA GLU A 64 5.63 -9.60 -4.22
C GLU A 64 5.00 -9.37 -5.59
N TRP A 65 5.41 -8.27 -6.22
CA TRP A 65 5.21 -8.11 -7.65
C TRP A 65 6.11 -9.12 -8.34
N ALA A 66 5.52 -10.08 -9.05
CA ALA A 66 6.29 -11.01 -9.87
C ALA A 66 7.24 -10.21 -10.77
N SER A 67 8.48 -10.69 -10.89
CA SER A 67 9.54 -10.06 -11.70
C SER A 67 9.13 -9.86 -13.16
N ASP A 68 8.15 -10.63 -13.64
CA ASP A 68 7.58 -10.54 -14.98
C ASP A 68 6.63 -9.35 -15.19
N LYS A 69 6.40 -8.51 -14.18
CA LYS A 69 5.56 -7.29 -14.20
C LYS A 69 4.10 -7.50 -14.61
N LYS A 70 3.65 -8.72 -14.90
CA LYS A 70 2.28 -9.02 -15.34
C LYS A 70 1.23 -8.62 -14.31
N PRO A 71 1.43 -8.84 -13.00
CA PRO A 71 0.54 -8.32 -11.95
C PRO A 71 0.29 -6.81 -12.04
N PHE A 72 1.35 -6.03 -12.27
CA PHE A 72 1.27 -4.56 -12.35
C PHE A 72 0.56 -4.13 -13.62
N ALA A 73 0.88 -4.75 -14.74
CA ALA A 73 0.22 -4.49 -16.01
C ALA A 73 -1.30 -4.76 -15.94
N ALA A 74 -1.74 -5.80 -15.22
CA ALA A 74 -3.16 -6.10 -15.05
C ALA A 74 -3.90 -5.02 -14.25
N ILE A 75 -3.30 -4.54 -13.16
CA ILE A 75 -3.86 -3.44 -12.34
C ILE A 75 -3.90 -2.15 -13.15
N ALA A 76 -2.80 -1.81 -13.83
CA ALA A 76 -2.72 -0.60 -14.66
C ALA A 76 -3.78 -0.62 -15.78
N ARG A 77 -3.95 -1.76 -16.46
CA ARG A 77 -4.97 -1.94 -17.50
C ARG A 77 -6.37 -1.73 -16.94
N HIS A 78 -6.69 -2.36 -15.80
CA HIS A 78 -8.00 -2.22 -15.17
C HIS A 78 -8.28 -0.76 -14.76
N ILE A 79 -7.29 -0.07 -14.19
CA ILE A 79 -7.40 1.35 -13.84
C ILE A 79 -7.69 2.23 -15.07
N GLN A 80 -7.05 1.93 -16.20
CA GLN A 80 -7.27 2.64 -17.47
C GLN A 80 -8.66 2.35 -18.06
N GLU A 81 -9.04 1.07 -18.16
CA GLU A 81 -10.33 0.64 -18.70
C GLU A 81 -11.51 1.23 -17.90
N GLU A 82 -11.39 1.26 -16.58
CA GLU A 82 -12.40 1.81 -15.67
C GLU A 82 -12.31 3.32 -15.48
N LYS A 83 -11.33 3.98 -16.12
CA LYS A 83 -11.07 5.42 -16.01
C LYS A 83 -11.00 5.90 -14.56
N LEU A 84 -10.40 5.10 -13.67
CA LEU A 84 -10.48 5.36 -12.23
C LEU A 84 -9.79 6.65 -11.82
N ILE A 85 -8.71 7.04 -12.51
CA ILE A 85 -8.03 8.32 -12.23
C ILE A 85 -8.96 9.50 -12.52
N GLU A 86 -9.66 9.47 -13.65
CA GLU A 86 -10.64 10.49 -14.03
C GLU A 86 -11.82 10.52 -13.05
N LYS A 87 -12.35 9.35 -12.67
CA LYS A 87 -13.43 9.24 -11.68
C LYS A 87 -13.01 9.78 -10.32
N LEU A 88 -11.80 9.48 -9.85
CA LEU A 88 -11.28 10.04 -8.60
C LEU A 88 -11.19 11.57 -8.68
N ALA A 89 -10.66 12.12 -9.77
CA ALA A 89 -10.55 13.56 -9.97
C ALA A 89 -11.92 14.25 -10.02
N ASN A 90 -12.88 13.71 -10.78
CA ASN A 90 -14.23 14.27 -10.92
C ASN A 90 -15.00 14.34 -9.59
N HIS A 91 -14.65 13.46 -8.65
CA HIS A 91 -15.24 13.44 -7.31
C HIS A 91 -14.34 14.10 -6.25
N HIS A 92 -13.24 14.77 -6.64
CA HIS A 92 -12.27 15.43 -5.77
C HIS A 92 -11.55 14.50 -4.78
N PHE A 93 -11.36 13.24 -5.17
CA PHE A 93 -10.65 12.22 -4.40
C PHE A 93 -9.18 12.08 -4.80
N ASP A 94 -8.75 12.63 -5.93
CA ASP A 94 -7.40 12.53 -6.47
C ASP A 94 -6.32 13.06 -5.53
N TYR A 95 -6.63 14.10 -4.74
CA TYR A 95 -5.74 14.58 -3.68
C TYR A 95 -5.65 13.61 -2.49
N THR A 96 -6.78 13.01 -2.10
CA THR A 96 -6.86 12.12 -0.92
C THR A 96 -6.33 10.73 -1.22
N VAL A 97 -6.55 10.26 -2.46
CA VAL A 97 -6.18 8.95 -2.96
C VAL A 97 -5.41 9.15 -4.26
N PRO A 98 -4.14 9.61 -4.20
CA PRO A 98 -3.31 9.83 -5.37
C PRO A 98 -2.84 8.47 -5.92
N LEU A 99 -3.76 7.74 -6.57
CA LEU A 99 -3.60 6.33 -6.90
C LEU A 99 -2.28 5.99 -7.63
N PRO A 100 -1.78 6.76 -8.62
CA PRO A 100 -0.50 6.47 -9.27
C PRO A 100 0.68 6.54 -8.30
N ARG A 101 0.66 7.52 -7.38
CA ARG A 101 1.68 7.71 -6.35
C ARG A 101 1.66 6.56 -5.34
N LEU A 102 0.47 6.12 -4.93
CA LEU A 102 0.33 4.98 -4.01
C LEU A 102 0.82 3.66 -4.64
N LEU A 103 0.53 3.44 -5.93
CA LEU A 103 1.05 2.28 -6.68
C LEU A 103 2.57 2.33 -6.85
N LEU A 104 3.14 3.52 -7.10
CA LEU A 104 4.59 3.72 -7.12
C LEU A 104 5.21 3.30 -5.79
N LEU A 105 4.64 3.73 -4.66
CA LEU A 105 5.14 3.41 -3.32
C LEU A 105 5.07 1.91 -3.02
N MET A 106 3.95 1.25 -3.34
CA MET A 106 3.81 -0.18 -3.17
C MET A 106 4.83 -0.96 -4.02
N ASN A 107 5.06 -0.53 -5.27
CA ASN A 107 6.04 -1.17 -6.14
C ASN A 107 7.49 -0.93 -5.66
N PHE A 108 7.82 0.29 -5.24
CA PHE A 108 9.14 0.67 -4.76
C PHE A 108 9.51 -0.09 -3.49
N TRP A 109 8.69 -0.01 -2.43
CA TRP A 109 8.98 -0.67 -1.17
C TRP A 109 8.83 -2.19 -1.22
N GLY A 110 8.01 -2.70 -2.15
CA GLY A 110 7.88 -4.14 -2.38
C GLY A 110 9.19 -4.82 -2.75
N GLN A 111 10.14 -4.12 -3.37
CA GLN A 111 11.47 -4.67 -3.69
C GLN A 111 12.30 -5.02 -2.46
N PHE A 112 12.00 -4.42 -1.31
CA PHE A 112 12.73 -4.62 -0.06
C PHE A 112 12.08 -5.67 0.85
N TYR A 113 11.01 -6.35 0.43
CA TYR A 113 10.28 -7.29 1.28
C TYR A 113 11.16 -8.43 1.84
N LEU A 114 11.94 -9.11 1.00
CA LEU A 114 12.87 -10.15 1.44
C LEU A 114 14.14 -9.55 2.06
N VAL A 115 14.69 -8.52 1.42
CA VAL A 115 15.97 -7.92 1.84
C VAL A 115 15.87 -7.30 3.24
N SER A 116 14.74 -6.67 3.59
CA SER A 116 14.51 -6.14 4.94
C SER A 116 14.35 -7.20 6.03
N LYS A 117 14.07 -8.46 5.65
CA LYS A 117 13.92 -9.57 6.58
C LYS A 117 15.19 -10.37 6.76
N TYR A 118 15.86 -10.65 5.64
CA TYR A 118 16.92 -11.65 5.60
C TYR A 118 18.28 -11.08 5.20
N GLY A 119 18.33 -9.83 4.73
CA GLY A 119 19.55 -9.25 4.16
C GLY A 119 19.87 -9.82 2.78
N PHE A 120 21.16 -9.87 2.45
CA PHE A 120 21.65 -10.53 1.24
C PHE A 120 22.03 -11.98 1.58
N GLU A 121 21.04 -12.87 1.55
CA GLU A 121 21.21 -14.30 1.85
C GLU A 121 22.12 -15.02 0.84
N THR A 122 22.22 -14.50 -0.38
CA THR A 122 23.14 -15.05 -1.40
C THR A 122 24.56 -15.00 -0.87
N GLU A 123 25.14 -16.19 -0.68
CA GLU A 123 26.48 -16.37 -0.12
C GLU A 123 26.67 -15.76 1.28
N TYR A 124 25.57 -15.51 2.01
CA TYR A 124 25.58 -14.91 3.36
C TYR A 124 26.33 -13.57 3.44
N LEU A 125 26.18 -12.73 2.41
CA LEU A 125 26.96 -11.51 2.23
C LEU A 125 26.75 -10.46 3.34
N ALA A 126 25.49 -10.21 3.73
CA ALA A 126 25.16 -9.16 4.70
C ALA A 126 23.83 -9.43 5.40
N SER A 127 23.71 -9.08 6.69
CA SER A 127 22.45 -9.15 7.42
C SER A 127 21.55 -7.97 7.06
N ALA A 128 20.23 -8.08 7.32
CA ALA A 128 19.30 -6.97 7.07
C ALA A 128 19.67 -5.69 7.84
N GLN A 129 20.24 -5.82 9.05
CA GLN A 129 20.63 -4.68 9.88
C GLN A 129 21.79 -3.88 9.26
N ASP A 130 22.66 -4.54 8.48
CA ASP A 130 23.82 -3.89 7.88
C ASP A 130 23.45 -3.05 6.64
N LEU A 131 22.27 -3.29 6.06
CA LEU A 131 21.88 -2.75 4.75
C LEU A 131 21.18 -1.39 4.81
N PHE A 132 20.54 -1.07 5.92
CA PHE A 132 19.65 0.09 6.01
C PHE A 132 20.08 1.05 7.10
N LYS A 133 19.95 2.34 6.82
CA LYS A 133 20.22 3.41 7.78
C LYS A 133 18.91 4.08 8.18
N THR A 134 19.05 5.02 9.11
CA THR A 134 17.93 5.76 9.68
C THR A 134 17.18 6.57 8.63
N GLU A 135 17.86 7.04 7.58
CA GLU A 135 17.28 7.80 6.48
C GLU A 135 16.29 6.97 5.67
N GLU A 136 16.67 5.73 5.29
CA GLU A 136 15.76 4.83 4.58
C GLU A 136 14.58 4.42 5.47
N ALA A 137 14.82 4.16 6.76
CA ALA A 137 13.76 3.84 7.71
C ALA A 137 12.74 4.98 7.87
N LYS A 138 13.20 6.22 8.04
CA LYS A 138 12.35 7.42 8.10
C LYS A 138 11.51 7.59 6.85
N LEU A 139 12.14 7.45 5.68
CA LEU A 139 11.44 7.57 4.40
C LEU A 139 10.38 6.48 4.23
N ALA A 140 10.66 5.25 4.69
CA ALA A 140 9.69 4.16 4.67
C ALA A 140 8.46 4.47 5.54
N VAL A 141 8.69 4.94 6.77
CA VAL A 141 7.61 5.33 7.69
C VAL A 141 6.76 6.45 7.10
N GLN A 142 7.37 7.51 6.56
CA GLN A 142 6.64 8.62 5.92
C GLN A 142 5.74 8.15 4.77
N HIS A 143 6.26 7.27 3.92
CA HIS A 143 5.48 6.68 2.83
C HIS A 143 4.39 5.72 3.32
N ALA A 144 4.62 4.99 4.42
CA ALA A 144 3.61 4.16 5.04
C ALA A 144 2.46 4.98 5.62
N GLU A 145 2.75 6.12 6.24
CA GLU A 145 1.72 7.06 6.68
C GLU A 145 0.90 7.61 5.51
N GLU A 146 1.56 7.99 4.40
CA GLU A 146 0.89 8.47 3.18
C GLU A 146 -0.14 7.44 2.68
N CYS A 147 0.26 6.19 2.53
CA CYS A 147 -0.61 5.10 2.12
C CYS A 147 -1.73 4.81 3.12
N HIS A 148 -1.41 4.75 4.42
CA HIS A 148 -2.40 4.48 5.46
C HIS A 148 -3.44 5.59 5.59
N ARG A 149 -3.03 6.86 5.48
CA ARG A 149 -3.96 8.00 5.48
C ARG A 149 -4.93 7.91 4.31
N ALA A 150 -4.45 7.60 3.10
CA ALA A 150 -5.31 7.43 1.93
C ALA A 150 -6.33 6.28 2.13
N ALA A 151 -5.88 5.14 2.63
CA ALA A 151 -6.76 3.99 2.89
C ALA A 151 -7.80 4.28 3.97
N SER A 152 -7.37 4.93 5.07
CA SER A 152 -8.24 5.35 6.17
C SER A 152 -9.29 6.38 5.73
N ALA A 153 -8.90 7.33 4.88
CA ALA A 153 -9.85 8.29 4.32
C ALA A 153 -10.88 7.59 3.44
N LEU A 154 -10.44 6.66 2.58
CA LEU A 154 -11.35 5.93 1.71
C LEU A 154 -12.34 5.04 2.49
N ARG A 155 -11.90 4.47 3.63
CA ARG A 155 -12.73 3.68 4.55
C ARG A 155 -13.94 4.47 5.08
N CYS A 156 -13.78 5.76 5.34
CA CYS A 156 -14.84 6.59 5.93
C CYS A 156 -16.02 6.84 4.98
N TYR A 157 -15.90 6.52 3.70
CA TYR A 157 -17.00 6.68 2.76
C TYR A 157 -17.95 5.48 2.78
N ASP A 158 -19.25 5.78 2.83
CA ASP A 158 -20.28 4.75 2.74
C ASP A 158 -20.29 4.08 1.35
N ARG A 159 -21.02 2.98 1.24
CA ARG A 159 -21.08 2.19 -0.01
C ARG A 159 -21.71 2.95 -1.15
N LYS A 160 -22.68 3.81 -0.87
CA LYS A 160 -23.38 4.57 -1.90
C LYS A 160 -22.41 5.54 -2.54
N LYS A 161 -21.65 6.29 -1.74
CA LYS A 161 -20.64 7.24 -2.23
C LYS A 161 -19.53 6.55 -3.01
N LEU A 162 -19.07 5.37 -2.57
CA LEU A 162 -18.12 4.56 -3.35
C LEU A 162 -18.73 4.03 -4.65
N ALA A 163 -20.00 3.60 -4.64
CA ALA A 163 -20.70 3.14 -5.84
C ALA A 163 -20.93 4.28 -6.84
N ASP A 164 -21.29 5.48 -6.36
CA ASP A 164 -21.48 6.68 -7.17
C ASP A 164 -20.18 7.04 -7.89
N LEU A 165 -19.06 7.06 -7.15
CA LEU A 165 -17.71 7.25 -7.69
C LEU A 165 -17.37 6.24 -8.79
N LEU A 166 -17.67 4.96 -8.57
CA LEU A 166 -17.35 3.90 -9.54
C LEU A 166 -18.29 3.90 -10.75
N SER A 167 -19.53 4.34 -10.58
CA SER A 167 -20.53 4.45 -11.65
C SER A 167 -20.31 5.65 -12.58
N GLY A 168 -19.44 6.60 -12.21
CA GLY A 168 -19.19 7.82 -12.96
C GLY A 168 -20.37 8.80 -12.97
N ARG A 169 -21.35 8.61 -12.08
CA ARG A 169 -22.43 9.58 -11.87
C ARG A 169 -21.88 10.67 -10.95
N ALA A 170 -21.61 11.84 -11.51
CA ALA A 170 -21.30 13.03 -10.71
C ALA A 170 -22.46 13.32 -9.75
N PRO A 171 -22.18 13.79 -8.52
CA PRO A 171 -23.22 14.25 -7.59
C PRO A 171 -24.01 15.43 -8.14
#